data_AF-A0A665T359-F1
#
_entry.id   AF-A0A665T359-F1
#
_cell.length_a   1.000
_cell.length_b   1.000
_cell.length_c   1.000
_cell.angle_alpha   90.00
_cell.angle_beta   90.00
_cell.angle_gamma   90.00
#
_symmetry.space_group_name_H-M   'P 1'
#
loop_
_entity.id
_entity.type
_entity.pdbx_description
1 polymer ?
#
loop_
_entity_poly.entity_id
_entity_poly.type
_entity_poly.pdbx_seq_one_letter_code
_entity_poly.pdbx_strand_id
1 'polypeptide(L)'
;MASTQARIGQQALAVLDVALRVPCIFIIDAIFNSYYDPGSGWAGAMGKVLVRVMGVLISSVVLLLSQKALFKFYTLFFAVLLGMSAVLINYYATSHIDFYSAYYKAALGFRLLPRNGPTLWLGMAAVQLVFGVGYVFLLNLQSVFAALVVLDIMIPLWGLMIELPADVRQLVAMFSGLALKWFYYSCRYVYLLVRHMYRIYGLQLLLEDTWKRIRFPDVLRVFWLTRVTAQALILVYVVRAVRRESGDGYLLSWDVFWDLTSNLIISGCDSTLTVLGMSAVISSVAHYLGLSILAFIGSTEEEDKRLGFVAPVLFFILALQTGLSSLDPEERLVRLSRNMCLLLTAILHFIHGMTDPVLMSLSASHVSSFRRHFPVLLVSLALFVLPVALSYALWHHYALNTWWGLKFVVVSLTVYGLFMADGFSNVLWEKLDDYVYYVRSTGNIIEFLFGVIMFGNGAYTMMFESGSKIRACMMCLHAYFNIYLQAKNGWKTFINRRTAVKKINSLPEMRGVQLRDIEDVCAICYQEFTTSARITPCHHYFHALCLRKWLYIQDTCPMCHQRVYVEEETRDRAAFSNNNGVGAQAAGGPGGLNNELLEDNDSIEYDEDEWGTQNGSTPIEEDYINDDTDSTED
;
A
#
# COMPACT_ATOMS: atom_id res chain seq x y z
N MET A 1 -24.39 -24.82 -4.55
CA MET A 1 -24.41 -24.10 -3.26
C MET A 1 -23.37 -24.70 -2.32
N ALA A 2 -22.09 -24.31 -2.41
CA ALA A 2 -21.16 -24.57 -1.30
C ALA A 2 -21.68 -23.79 -0.09
N SER A 3 -21.98 -24.48 1.02
CA SER A 3 -22.83 -23.93 2.07
C SER A 3 -22.25 -22.67 2.70
N THR A 4 -23.11 -21.75 3.12
CA THR A 4 -22.70 -20.50 3.79
C THR A 4 -21.79 -20.77 5.00
N GLN A 5 -21.98 -21.92 5.66
CA GLN A 5 -21.12 -22.43 6.73
C GLN A 5 -19.67 -22.69 6.29
N ALA A 6 -19.43 -23.24 5.09
CA ALA A 6 -18.07 -23.45 4.58
C ALA A 6 -17.34 -22.10 4.33
N ARG A 7 -18.06 -21.11 3.79
CA ARG A 7 -17.54 -19.74 3.58
C ARG A 7 -17.25 -19.04 4.92
N ILE A 8 -18.13 -19.18 5.92
CA ILE A 8 -17.92 -18.67 7.29
C ILE A 8 -16.72 -19.37 7.93
N GLY A 9 -16.56 -20.69 7.78
CA GLY A 9 -15.42 -21.44 8.29
C GLY A 9 -14.09 -20.99 7.68
N GLN A 10 -14.04 -20.78 6.37
CA GLN A 10 -12.87 -20.21 5.68
C GLN A 10 -12.54 -18.79 6.15
N GLN A 11 -13.55 -17.93 6.33
CA GLN A 11 -13.37 -16.57 6.86
C GLN A 11 -12.87 -16.59 8.31
N ALA A 12 -13.42 -17.46 9.17
CA ALA A 12 -12.98 -17.61 10.56
C ALA A 12 -11.52 -18.11 10.65
N LEU A 13 -11.14 -19.10 9.82
CA LEU A 13 -9.75 -19.56 9.71
C LEU A 13 -8.80 -18.46 9.21
N ALA A 14 -9.26 -17.62 8.27
CA ALA A 14 -8.50 -16.49 7.77
C ALA A 14 -8.32 -15.37 8.81
N VAL A 15 -9.33 -15.10 9.64
CA VAL A 15 -9.22 -14.15 10.78
C VAL A 15 -8.30 -14.71 11.86
N LEU A 16 -8.43 -16.00 12.20
CA LEU A 16 -7.59 -16.66 13.20
C LEU A 16 -6.10 -16.69 12.79
N ASP A 17 -5.81 -16.93 11.50
CA ASP A 17 -4.44 -16.88 10.96
C ASP A 17 -3.81 -15.49 11.07
N VAL A 18 -4.59 -14.40 10.92
CA VAL A 18 -4.11 -13.03 11.17
C VAL A 18 -3.89 -12.81 12.67
N ALA A 19 -4.88 -13.15 13.49
CA ALA A 19 -4.85 -12.93 14.94
C ALA A 19 -3.67 -13.65 15.61
N LEU A 20 -3.32 -14.86 15.17
CA LEU A 20 -2.17 -15.61 15.66
C LEU A 20 -0.81 -15.02 15.24
N ARG A 21 -0.73 -14.14 14.23
CA ARG A 21 0.53 -13.49 13.81
C ARG A 21 0.79 -12.16 14.52
N VAL A 22 -0.26 -11.49 15.01
CA VAL A 22 -0.19 -10.19 15.69
C VAL A 22 0.75 -10.16 16.92
N PRO A 23 0.79 -11.17 17.82
CA PRO A 23 1.69 -11.16 18.97
C PRO A 23 3.19 -11.05 18.59
N CYS A 24 3.59 -11.61 17.45
CA CYS A 24 4.98 -11.51 16.97
C CYS A 24 5.37 -10.05 16.66
N ILE A 25 4.43 -9.27 16.12
CA ILE A 25 4.63 -7.85 15.82
C ILE A 25 4.74 -7.03 17.11
N PHE A 26 3.93 -7.34 18.13
CA PHE A 26 4.07 -6.73 19.47
C PHE A 26 5.42 -7.04 20.12
N ILE A 27 5.94 -8.26 19.99
CA ILE A 27 7.28 -8.62 20.51
C ILE A 27 8.38 -7.84 19.77
N ILE A 28 8.28 -7.71 18.44
CA ILE A 28 9.24 -6.93 17.64
C ILE A 28 9.23 -5.45 18.04
N ASP A 29 8.04 -4.85 18.18
CA ASP A 29 7.88 -3.45 18.63
C ASP A 29 8.44 -3.24 20.05
N ALA A 30 8.12 -4.13 20.99
CA ALA A 30 8.63 -4.07 22.36
C ALA A 30 10.17 -4.23 22.42
N ILE A 31 10.77 -5.04 21.54
CA ILE A 31 12.23 -5.17 21.44
C ILE A 31 12.84 -3.86 20.90
N PHE A 32 12.28 -3.27 19.84
CA PHE A 32 12.79 -2.01 19.29
C PHE A 32 12.63 -0.83 20.24
N ASN A 33 11.53 -0.77 20.99
CA ASN A 33 11.26 0.29 21.98
C ASN A 33 11.91 0.03 23.36
N SER A 34 12.63 -1.09 23.55
CA SER A 34 13.24 -1.41 24.84
C SER A 34 14.47 -0.55 25.17
N TYR A 35 14.39 0.20 26.28
CA TYR A 35 15.43 1.13 26.75
C TYR A 35 16.82 0.48 26.85
N TYR A 36 17.88 1.26 26.61
CA TYR A 36 19.26 0.79 26.65
C TYR A 36 19.97 1.23 27.94
N ASP A 37 20.10 0.29 28.88
CA ASP A 37 21.03 0.26 30.01
C ASP A 37 22.51 0.54 29.73
N PRO A 38 23.07 1.78 29.88
CA PRO A 38 24.49 2.00 29.62
C PRO A 38 25.40 1.37 30.70
N GLY A 39 24.83 1.02 31.87
CA GLY A 39 25.56 0.55 33.05
C GLY A 39 25.98 -0.92 33.05
N SER A 40 25.54 -1.74 32.08
CA SER A 40 26.03 -3.12 31.95
C SER A 40 27.27 -3.17 31.07
N GLY A 41 28.42 -3.58 31.64
CA GLY A 41 29.69 -3.72 30.92
C GLY A 41 29.62 -4.63 29.69
N TRP A 42 30.65 -4.58 28.83
CA TRP A 42 30.64 -5.12 27.45
C TRP A 42 30.01 -6.51 27.28
N ALA A 43 30.31 -7.48 28.16
CA ALA A 43 29.70 -8.80 28.12
C ALA A 43 28.18 -8.80 28.36
N GLY A 44 27.69 -7.98 29.29
CA GLY A 44 26.26 -7.79 29.56
C GLY A 44 25.55 -7.02 28.44
N ALA A 45 26.20 -6.00 27.88
CA ALA A 45 25.68 -5.31 26.69
C ALA A 45 25.56 -6.26 25.48
N MET A 46 26.59 -7.05 25.20
CA MET A 46 26.56 -8.02 24.10
C MET A 46 25.55 -9.16 24.34
N GLY A 47 25.38 -9.62 25.58
CA GLY A 47 24.31 -10.55 25.96
C GLY A 47 22.91 -9.97 25.73
N LYS A 48 22.65 -8.72 26.16
CA LYS A 48 21.38 -8.02 25.90
C LYS A 48 21.12 -7.87 24.39
N VAL A 49 22.13 -7.49 23.60
CA VAL A 49 22.01 -7.38 22.13
C VAL A 49 21.71 -8.74 21.50
N LEU A 50 22.40 -9.81 21.91
CA LEU A 50 22.16 -11.17 21.40
C LEU A 50 20.72 -11.62 21.69
N VAL A 51 20.20 -11.37 22.89
CA VAL A 51 18.80 -11.68 23.26
C VAL A 51 17.81 -10.91 22.38
N ARG A 52 18.05 -9.61 22.12
CA ARG A 52 17.21 -8.80 21.22
C ARG A 52 17.22 -9.34 19.79
N VAL A 53 18.40 -9.64 19.24
CA VAL A 53 18.55 -10.20 17.88
C VAL A 53 17.85 -11.56 17.79
N MET A 54 18.06 -12.45 18.77
CA MET A 54 17.37 -13.74 18.81
C MET A 54 15.85 -13.60 18.93
N GLY A 55 15.35 -12.65 19.72
CA GLY A 55 13.92 -12.34 19.85
C GLY A 55 13.30 -11.85 18.55
N VAL A 56 13.98 -10.96 17.81
CA VAL A 56 13.55 -10.50 16.48
C VAL A 56 13.58 -11.64 15.47
N LEU A 57 14.65 -12.46 15.46
CA LEU A 57 14.76 -13.63 14.58
C LEU A 57 13.65 -14.65 14.83
N ILE A 58 13.39 -15.02 16.09
CA ILE A 58 12.31 -15.95 16.45
C ILE A 58 10.95 -15.37 16.03
N SER A 59 10.68 -14.09 16.32
CA SER A 59 9.40 -13.44 15.97
C SER A 59 9.19 -13.35 14.45
N SER A 60 10.26 -13.07 13.69
CA SER A 60 10.25 -13.05 12.23
C SER A 60 10.02 -14.46 11.66
N VAL A 61 10.67 -15.47 12.23
CA VAL A 61 10.46 -16.88 11.88
C VAL A 61 9.01 -17.28 12.10
N VAL A 62 8.42 -17.01 13.28
CA VAL A 62 7.00 -17.32 13.58
C VAL A 62 6.05 -16.61 12.60
N LEU A 63 6.32 -15.37 12.23
CA LEU A 63 5.53 -14.60 11.27
C LEU A 63 5.53 -15.21 9.85
N LEU A 64 6.60 -15.94 9.47
CA LEU A 64 6.74 -16.64 8.19
C LEU A 64 6.13 -18.07 8.16
N LEU A 65 5.65 -18.61 9.30
CA LEU A 65 5.13 -19.99 9.34
C LEU A 65 3.85 -20.17 8.50
N SER A 66 3.66 -21.38 7.99
CA SER A 66 2.40 -21.84 7.41
C SER A 66 1.33 -21.97 8.50
N GLN A 67 0.04 -21.77 8.17
CA GLN A 67 -1.07 -21.83 9.13
C GLN A 67 -1.07 -23.12 9.99
N LYS A 68 -0.84 -24.28 9.36
CA LYS A 68 -0.73 -25.59 10.06
C LYS A 68 0.47 -25.65 11.02
N ALA A 69 1.60 -25.04 10.65
CA ALA A 69 2.78 -24.96 11.52
C ALA A 69 2.59 -23.92 12.63
N LEU A 70 1.92 -22.80 12.36
CA LEU A 70 1.62 -21.73 13.32
C LEU A 70 0.73 -22.25 14.44
N PHE A 71 -0.34 -23.00 14.11
CA PHE A 71 -1.17 -23.66 15.12
C PHE A 71 -0.34 -24.61 16.00
N LYS A 72 0.45 -25.51 15.39
CA LYS A 72 1.35 -26.42 16.13
C LYS A 72 2.37 -25.68 17.00
N PHE A 73 2.91 -24.56 16.53
CA PHE A 73 3.84 -23.73 17.30
C PHE A 73 3.16 -23.12 18.52
N TYR A 74 1.97 -22.54 18.38
CA TYR A 74 1.23 -22.00 19.52
C TYR A 74 0.76 -23.10 20.48
N THR A 75 0.33 -24.26 19.99
CA THR A 75 0.02 -25.43 20.83
C THR A 75 1.24 -25.88 21.64
N LEU A 76 2.42 -25.95 21.02
CA LEU A 76 3.69 -26.24 21.72
C LEU A 76 4.04 -25.14 22.73
N PHE A 77 3.88 -23.86 22.35
CA PHE A 77 4.15 -22.72 23.22
C PHE A 77 3.25 -22.71 24.46
N PHE A 78 1.95 -22.94 24.31
CA PHE A 78 1.02 -23.06 25.44
C PHE A 78 1.31 -24.30 26.30
N ALA A 79 1.71 -25.43 25.70
CA ALA A 79 2.16 -26.59 26.47
C ALA A 79 3.42 -26.24 27.30
N VAL A 80 4.45 -25.64 26.71
CA VAL A 80 5.66 -25.20 27.43
C VAL A 80 5.31 -24.17 28.51
N LEU A 81 4.41 -23.21 28.24
CA LEU A 81 3.95 -22.23 29.22
C LEU A 81 3.23 -22.89 30.40
N LEU A 82 2.38 -23.88 30.14
CA LEU A 82 1.73 -24.68 31.19
C LEU A 82 2.75 -25.45 32.02
N GLY A 83 3.72 -26.12 31.38
CA GLY A 83 4.82 -26.81 32.07
C GLY A 83 5.66 -25.87 32.93
N MET A 84 6.03 -24.70 32.41
CA MET A 84 6.74 -23.66 33.17
C MET A 84 5.91 -23.10 34.33
N SER A 85 4.59 -22.94 34.15
CA SER A 85 3.69 -22.51 35.23
C SER A 85 3.53 -23.58 36.32
N ALA A 86 3.48 -24.86 35.93
CA ALA A 86 3.47 -26.01 36.83
C ALA A 86 4.76 -26.05 37.66
N VAL A 87 5.93 -25.90 37.02
CA VAL A 87 7.24 -25.81 37.69
C VAL A 87 7.31 -24.60 38.61
N LEU A 88 6.85 -23.42 38.17
CA LEU A 88 6.89 -22.20 38.98
C LEU A 88 5.97 -22.29 40.21
N ILE A 89 4.77 -22.87 40.07
CA ILE A 89 3.85 -23.12 41.19
C ILE A 89 4.45 -24.15 42.16
N ASN A 90 5.08 -25.23 41.65
CA ASN A 90 5.81 -26.17 42.49
C ASN A 90 6.97 -25.50 43.22
N TYR A 91 7.76 -24.65 42.56
CA TYR A 91 8.86 -23.89 43.17
C TYR A 91 8.37 -22.89 44.24
N TYR A 92 7.31 -22.14 43.96
CA TYR A 92 6.74 -21.20 44.91
C TYR A 92 6.18 -21.91 46.15
N ALA A 93 5.38 -22.96 45.95
CA ALA A 93 4.88 -23.79 47.04
C ALA A 93 6.00 -24.45 47.85
N THR A 94 7.08 -24.88 47.19
CA THR A 94 8.25 -25.49 47.82
C THR A 94 9.08 -24.51 48.66
N SER A 95 9.07 -23.22 48.31
CA SER A 95 9.89 -22.17 48.94
C SER A 95 9.14 -21.33 49.98
N HIS A 96 7.80 -21.24 49.89
CA HIS A 96 6.99 -20.37 50.76
C HIS A 96 6.06 -21.15 51.73
N ILE A 97 5.95 -22.48 51.62
CA ILE A 97 5.13 -23.29 52.53
C ILE A 97 6.01 -23.98 53.59
N ASP A 98 6.17 -23.31 54.72
CA ASP A 98 6.85 -23.85 55.91
C ASP A 98 6.00 -24.93 56.61
N PHE A 99 6.05 -26.16 56.09
CA PHE A 99 5.51 -27.34 56.79
C PHE A 99 6.17 -27.60 58.16
N TYR A 100 7.35 -27.01 58.41
CA TYR A 100 8.17 -27.19 59.61
C TYR A 100 7.42 -26.86 60.92
N SER A 101 6.53 -25.87 60.88
CA SER A 101 5.69 -25.44 62.01
C SER A 101 4.72 -26.53 62.52
N ALA A 102 4.29 -27.44 61.65
CA ALA A 102 3.20 -28.36 61.94
C ALA A 102 3.64 -29.73 62.51
N TYR A 103 4.93 -30.08 62.49
CA TYR A 103 5.38 -31.47 62.63
C TYR A 103 6.14 -31.82 63.93
N TYR A 104 6.53 -30.84 64.76
CA TYR A 104 7.41 -31.09 65.92
C TYR A 104 6.75 -31.79 67.13
N LYS A 105 5.81 -32.73 66.89
CA LYS A 105 5.21 -33.58 67.93
C LYS A 105 4.75 -34.96 67.41
N ALA A 106 5.65 -35.72 66.79
CA ALA A 106 5.54 -37.17 66.66
C ALA A 106 6.93 -37.82 66.65
N ALA A 107 7.24 -38.66 67.66
CA ALA A 107 8.61 -39.14 67.87
C ALA A 107 9.02 -40.35 67.02
N LEU A 108 8.07 -41.10 66.42
CA LEU A 108 8.33 -42.22 65.51
C LEU A 108 7.06 -42.62 64.74
N GLY A 109 7.20 -42.91 63.44
CA GLY A 109 6.29 -43.79 62.69
C GLY A 109 5.11 -43.13 61.96
N PHE A 110 5.31 -42.87 60.66
CA PHE A 110 4.29 -42.75 59.59
C PHE A 110 2.87 -42.25 59.95
N ARG A 111 2.62 -40.96 59.70
CA ARG A 111 1.27 -40.46 59.35
C ARG A 111 1.25 -39.99 57.91
N LEU A 112 0.48 -40.66 57.07
CA LEU A 112 0.44 -40.42 55.62
C LEU A 112 -0.20 -39.08 55.19
N LEU A 113 -0.79 -38.31 56.12
CA LEU A 113 -1.34 -36.98 55.85
C LEU A 113 -1.12 -36.01 57.04
N PRO A 114 -0.72 -34.75 56.78
CA PRO A 114 -0.65 -33.70 57.81
C PRO A 114 -2.06 -33.30 58.26
N ARG A 115 -2.27 -32.96 59.54
CA ARG A 115 -3.64 -32.80 60.09
C ARG A 115 -4.40 -31.56 59.58
N ASN A 116 -3.68 -30.49 59.23
CA ASN A 116 -4.25 -29.25 58.67
C ASN A 116 -3.75 -28.92 57.24
N GLY A 117 -2.88 -29.75 56.66
CA GLY A 117 -2.41 -29.63 55.28
C GLY A 117 -3.06 -30.53 54.20
N PRO A 118 -4.06 -31.44 54.42
CA PRO A 118 -4.54 -32.32 53.36
C PRO A 118 -5.16 -31.55 52.20
N THR A 119 -5.91 -30.51 52.52
CA THR A 119 -6.72 -29.73 51.57
C THR A 119 -5.85 -28.92 50.63
N LEU A 120 -4.76 -28.33 51.14
CA LEU A 120 -3.82 -27.56 50.32
C LEU A 120 -2.93 -28.48 49.47
N TRP A 121 -2.46 -29.61 50.03
CA TRP A 121 -1.71 -30.61 49.26
C TRP A 121 -2.57 -31.26 48.16
N LEU A 122 -3.82 -31.64 48.48
CA LEU A 122 -4.79 -32.19 47.52
C LEU A 122 -5.18 -31.13 46.46
N GLY A 123 -5.32 -29.87 46.86
CA GLY A 123 -5.56 -28.75 45.94
C GLY A 123 -4.39 -28.54 44.97
N MET A 124 -3.15 -28.57 45.46
CA MET A 124 -1.95 -28.52 44.61
C MET A 124 -1.86 -29.74 43.68
N ALA A 125 -2.09 -30.94 44.18
CA ALA A 125 -2.11 -32.16 43.37
C ALA A 125 -3.19 -32.09 42.27
N ALA A 126 -4.38 -31.60 42.59
CA ALA A 126 -5.46 -31.39 41.61
C ALA A 126 -5.08 -30.34 40.54
N VAL A 127 -4.50 -29.20 40.95
CA VAL A 127 -4.03 -28.15 40.01
C VAL A 127 -2.93 -28.67 39.09
N GLN A 128 -1.94 -29.39 39.63
CA GLN A 128 -0.85 -29.96 38.84
C GLN A 128 -1.32 -31.10 37.93
N LEU A 129 -2.32 -31.90 38.35
CA LEU A 129 -2.95 -32.92 37.51
C LEU A 129 -3.73 -32.27 36.36
N VAL A 130 -4.46 -31.18 36.61
CA VAL A 130 -5.11 -30.38 35.56
C VAL A 130 -4.09 -29.82 34.55
N PHE A 131 -2.94 -29.33 35.00
CA PHE A 131 -1.86 -28.89 34.09
C PHE A 131 -1.25 -30.06 33.31
N GLY A 132 -0.99 -31.20 33.94
CA GLY A 132 -0.48 -32.40 33.27
C GLY A 132 -1.45 -32.95 32.20
N VAL A 133 -2.74 -33.03 32.51
CA VAL A 133 -3.78 -33.44 31.55
C VAL A 133 -3.93 -32.41 30.43
N GLY A 134 -3.88 -31.11 30.73
CA GLY A 134 -3.88 -30.05 29.73
C GLY A 134 -2.66 -30.11 28.79
N TYR A 135 -1.48 -30.38 29.33
CA TYR A 135 -0.24 -30.56 28.57
C TYR A 135 -0.30 -31.77 27.63
N VAL A 136 -0.79 -32.92 28.13
CA VAL A 136 -1.02 -34.14 27.32
C VAL A 136 -2.04 -33.88 26.21
N PHE A 137 -3.15 -33.22 26.52
CA PHE A 137 -4.21 -32.92 25.56
C PHE A 137 -3.71 -32.00 24.44
N LEU A 138 -2.97 -30.94 24.77
CA LEU A 138 -2.38 -30.03 23.79
C LEU A 138 -1.37 -30.72 22.88
N LEU A 139 -0.48 -31.55 23.43
CA LEU A 139 0.53 -32.25 22.63
C LEU A 139 0.03 -33.51 21.92
N ASN A 140 -1.22 -33.92 22.16
CA ASN A 140 -1.84 -35.15 21.62
C ASN A 140 -0.93 -36.38 21.77
N LEU A 141 -0.37 -36.56 22.96
CA LEU A 141 0.59 -37.64 23.24
C LEU A 141 -0.10 -39.00 23.29
N GLN A 142 0.53 -40.01 22.68
CA GLN A 142 0.12 -41.41 22.82
C GLN A 142 0.15 -41.84 24.29
N SER A 143 -0.77 -42.72 24.69
CA SER A 143 -1.09 -43.05 26.09
C SER A 143 0.12 -43.35 26.99
N VAL A 144 1.14 -44.06 26.48
CA VAL A 144 2.36 -44.41 27.23
C VAL A 144 3.21 -43.17 27.52
N PHE A 145 3.44 -42.31 26.53
CA PHE A 145 4.20 -41.06 26.71
C PHE A 145 3.41 -40.01 27.51
N ALA A 146 2.09 -39.99 27.35
CA ALA A 146 1.20 -39.16 28.16
C ALA A 146 1.31 -39.49 29.66
N ALA A 147 1.28 -40.78 30.03
CA ALA A 147 1.42 -41.22 31.41
C ALA A 147 2.79 -40.85 32.00
N LEU A 148 3.88 -41.02 31.25
CA LEU A 148 5.23 -40.63 31.69
C LEU A 148 5.37 -39.12 31.90
N VAL A 149 4.76 -38.29 31.05
CA VAL A 149 4.80 -36.82 31.19
C VAL A 149 3.97 -36.32 32.36
N VAL A 150 2.78 -36.90 32.60
CA VAL A 150 2.00 -36.58 33.81
C VAL A 150 2.76 -37.02 35.06
N LEU A 151 3.40 -38.20 35.03
CA LEU A 151 4.23 -38.66 36.14
C LEU A 151 5.39 -37.69 36.42
N ASP A 152 6.11 -37.24 35.39
CA ASP A 152 7.22 -36.27 35.49
C ASP A 152 6.80 -34.96 36.16
N ILE A 153 5.66 -34.39 35.74
CA ILE A 153 5.07 -33.18 36.35
C ILE A 153 4.63 -33.42 37.80
N MET A 154 4.31 -34.66 38.19
CA MET A 154 4.04 -35.04 39.58
C MET A 154 5.31 -35.26 40.43
N ILE A 155 6.49 -35.56 39.85
CA ILE A 155 7.70 -35.92 40.61
C ILE A 155 8.03 -34.91 41.73
N PRO A 156 7.93 -33.57 41.55
CA PRO A 156 8.17 -32.61 42.62
C PRO A 156 7.22 -32.78 43.84
N LEU A 157 5.97 -33.22 43.62
CA LEU A 157 5.01 -33.50 44.70
C LEU A 157 5.33 -34.81 45.44
N TRP A 158 5.82 -35.84 44.73
CA TRP A 158 6.33 -37.06 45.36
C TRP A 158 7.63 -36.79 46.14
N GLY A 159 8.50 -35.91 45.63
CA GLY A 159 9.69 -35.46 46.35
C GLY A 159 9.38 -34.70 47.65
N LEU A 160 8.22 -34.04 47.72
CA LEU A 160 7.69 -33.43 48.95
C LEU A 160 7.28 -34.47 49.99
N MET A 161 6.77 -35.64 49.57
CA MET A 161 6.36 -36.75 50.45
C MET A 161 7.55 -37.56 51.00
N ILE A 162 8.73 -37.44 50.38
CA ILE A 162 9.93 -38.25 50.67
C ILE A 162 11.00 -37.43 51.43
N GLU A 163 10.71 -36.17 51.79
CA GLU A 163 11.60 -35.29 52.59
C GLU A 163 13.00 -35.08 51.96
N LEU A 164 13.07 -34.91 50.63
CA LEU A 164 14.34 -34.64 49.94
C LEU A 164 14.97 -33.27 50.32
N PRO A 165 16.32 -33.18 50.40
CA PRO A 165 17.02 -31.93 50.68
C PRO A 165 16.65 -30.79 49.72
N ALA A 166 16.65 -29.56 50.21
CA ALA A 166 16.17 -28.39 49.48
C ALA A 166 16.87 -28.20 48.12
N ASP A 167 18.18 -28.44 48.04
CA ASP A 167 18.98 -28.28 46.82
C ASP A 167 18.61 -29.33 45.76
N VAL A 168 18.39 -30.58 46.17
CA VAL A 168 17.96 -31.68 45.29
C VAL A 168 16.54 -31.42 44.77
N ARG A 169 15.67 -30.88 45.62
CA ARG A 169 14.28 -30.52 45.30
C ARG A 169 14.21 -29.36 44.30
N GLN A 170 15.10 -28.37 44.40
CA GLN A 170 15.26 -27.30 43.39
C GLN A 170 15.80 -27.84 42.06
N LEU A 171 16.76 -28.78 42.10
CA LEU A 171 17.34 -29.41 40.93
C LEU A 171 16.30 -30.23 40.13
N VAL A 172 15.49 -31.03 40.82
CA VAL A 172 14.39 -31.83 40.22
C VAL A 172 13.35 -30.91 39.57
N ALA A 173 12.96 -29.82 40.23
CA ALA A 173 12.04 -28.83 39.65
C ALA A 173 12.60 -28.21 38.35
N MET A 174 13.89 -27.86 38.29
CA MET A 174 14.51 -27.34 37.06
C MET A 174 14.54 -28.35 35.90
N PHE A 175 14.76 -29.65 36.17
CA PHE A 175 14.84 -30.63 35.09
C PHE A 175 13.49 -31.02 34.48
N SER A 176 12.39 -30.96 35.27
CA SER A 176 11.02 -31.28 34.82
C SER A 176 10.40 -30.35 33.76
N GLY A 177 11.13 -29.33 33.26
CA GLY A 177 10.63 -28.34 32.29
C GLY A 177 11.31 -28.34 30.91
N LEU A 178 12.39 -29.10 30.69
CA LEU A 178 13.29 -28.90 29.54
C LEU A 178 12.84 -29.59 28.24
N ALA A 179 11.78 -29.09 27.63
CA ALA A 179 11.30 -29.48 26.29
C ALA A 179 12.20 -29.04 25.10
N LEU A 180 13.52 -28.89 25.31
CA LEU A 180 14.52 -28.44 24.32
C LEU A 180 14.47 -29.23 23.00
N LYS A 181 14.17 -30.54 23.07
CA LYS A 181 14.08 -31.43 21.91
C LYS A 181 13.03 -30.95 20.90
N TRP A 182 11.86 -30.53 21.36
CA TRP A 182 10.77 -30.08 20.47
C TRP A 182 11.04 -28.71 19.87
N PHE A 183 11.63 -27.78 20.63
CA PHE A 183 12.09 -26.49 20.12
C PHE A 183 13.13 -26.67 18.98
N TYR A 184 14.12 -27.54 19.18
CA TYR A 184 15.12 -27.86 18.15
C TYR A 184 14.50 -28.43 16.87
N TYR A 185 13.56 -29.37 16.96
CA TYR A 185 12.87 -29.91 15.78
C TYR A 185 12.00 -28.86 15.07
N SER A 186 11.32 -27.99 15.81
CA SER A 186 10.56 -26.86 15.22
C SER A 186 11.48 -25.89 14.47
N CYS A 187 12.59 -25.45 15.06
CA CYS A 187 13.56 -24.57 14.39
C CYS A 187 14.19 -25.24 13.15
N ARG A 188 14.57 -26.51 13.25
CA ARG A 188 15.12 -27.28 12.12
C ARG A 188 14.13 -27.42 10.96
N TYR A 189 12.85 -27.67 11.25
CA TYR A 189 11.81 -27.77 10.23
C TYR A 189 11.66 -26.45 9.44
N VAL A 190 11.61 -25.32 10.14
CA VAL A 190 11.43 -24.01 9.49
C VAL A 190 12.67 -23.61 8.69
N TYR A 191 13.88 -23.86 9.22
CA TYR A 191 15.12 -23.63 8.48
C TYR A 191 15.16 -24.42 7.16
N LEU A 192 14.76 -25.69 7.18
CA LEU A 192 14.70 -26.53 5.97
C LEU A 192 13.64 -26.03 4.99
N LEU A 193 12.47 -25.60 5.47
CA LEU A 193 11.40 -25.03 4.63
C LEU A 193 11.86 -23.75 3.92
N VAL A 194 12.44 -22.79 4.66
CA VAL A 194 12.94 -21.52 4.11
C VAL A 194 14.07 -21.76 3.11
N ARG A 195 15.03 -22.64 3.44
CA ARG A 195 16.13 -23.02 2.52
C ARG A 195 15.61 -23.66 1.24
N HIS A 196 14.57 -24.49 1.32
CA HIS A 196 13.97 -25.14 0.16
C HIS A 196 13.22 -24.14 -0.73
N MET A 197 12.37 -23.27 -0.16
CA MET A 197 11.69 -22.23 -0.94
C MET A 197 12.67 -21.24 -1.59
N TYR A 198 13.71 -20.81 -0.86
CA TYR A 198 14.74 -19.92 -1.42
C TYR A 198 15.46 -20.53 -2.64
N ARG A 199 15.76 -21.84 -2.60
CA ARG A 199 16.46 -22.53 -3.70
C ARG A 199 15.58 -22.80 -4.93
N ILE A 200 14.25 -22.71 -4.81
CA ILE A 200 13.31 -23.02 -5.90
C ILE A 200 12.74 -21.75 -6.53
N TYR A 201 12.33 -20.77 -5.71
CA TYR A 201 11.58 -19.60 -6.19
C TYR A 201 12.41 -18.31 -6.26
N GLY A 202 13.62 -18.28 -5.68
CA GLY A 202 14.41 -17.06 -5.55
C GLY A 202 13.81 -16.06 -4.55
N LEU A 203 14.54 -14.98 -4.25
CA LEU A 203 14.17 -14.06 -3.17
C LEU A 203 12.91 -13.22 -3.47
N GLN A 204 12.74 -12.78 -4.73
CA GLN A 204 11.67 -11.86 -5.12
C GLN A 204 10.29 -12.53 -5.12
N LEU A 205 10.11 -13.65 -5.82
CA LEU A 205 8.87 -14.41 -5.79
C LEU A 205 8.56 -14.92 -4.37
N LEU A 206 9.57 -15.34 -3.62
CA LEU A 206 9.38 -15.72 -2.21
C LEU A 206 8.81 -14.54 -1.42
N LEU A 207 9.38 -13.34 -1.53
CA LEU A 207 8.88 -12.18 -0.79
C LEU A 207 7.45 -11.80 -1.20
N GLU A 208 7.11 -11.86 -2.49
CA GLU A 208 5.76 -11.58 -2.97
C GLU A 208 4.73 -12.64 -2.54
N ASP A 209 5.06 -13.93 -2.70
CA ASP A 209 4.22 -15.05 -2.24
C ASP A 209 4.02 -14.97 -0.73
N THR A 210 5.09 -14.78 0.05
CA THR A 210 4.93 -14.69 1.51
C THR A 210 4.14 -13.45 1.92
N TRP A 211 4.29 -12.30 1.24
CA TRP A 211 3.50 -11.09 1.50
C TRP A 211 2.00 -11.32 1.27
N LYS A 212 1.64 -11.94 0.14
CA LYS A 212 0.26 -12.33 -0.20
C LYS A 212 -0.29 -13.37 0.79
N ARG A 213 0.49 -14.42 1.08
CA ARG A 213 0.14 -15.53 1.97
C ARG A 213 -0.08 -15.11 3.43
N ILE A 214 0.79 -14.24 3.95
CA ILE A 214 0.69 -13.72 5.33
C ILE A 214 -0.47 -12.71 5.45
N ARG A 215 -0.88 -12.09 4.33
CA ARG A 215 -1.75 -10.90 4.31
C ARG A 215 -1.17 -9.82 5.24
N PHE A 216 0.11 -9.51 5.03
CA PHE A 216 0.89 -8.65 5.92
C PHE A 216 0.21 -7.29 6.27
N PRO A 217 -0.47 -6.59 5.33
CA PRO A 217 -1.24 -5.39 5.66
C PRO A 217 -2.38 -5.63 6.68
N ASP A 218 -3.04 -6.78 6.66
CA ASP A 218 -4.11 -7.10 7.62
C ASP A 218 -3.55 -7.36 9.02
N VAL A 219 -2.39 -8.03 9.13
CA VAL A 219 -1.69 -8.21 10.42
C VAL A 219 -1.28 -6.86 11.00
N LEU A 220 -0.77 -5.94 10.17
CA LEU A 220 -0.43 -4.57 10.59
C LEU A 220 -1.66 -3.75 11.01
N ARG A 221 -2.81 -3.87 10.30
CA ARG A 221 -4.08 -3.23 10.69
C ARG A 221 -4.54 -3.70 12.06
N VAL A 222 -4.58 -5.02 12.29
CA VAL A 222 -5.03 -5.58 13.58
C VAL A 222 -4.05 -5.23 14.70
N PHE A 223 -2.74 -5.28 14.46
CA PHE A 223 -1.73 -4.80 15.42
C PHE A 223 -1.97 -3.33 15.83
N TRP A 224 -2.11 -2.42 14.87
CA TRP A 224 -2.29 -1.00 15.17
C TRP A 224 -3.62 -0.72 15.86
N LEU A 225 -4.72 -1.31 15.38
CA LEU A 225 -6.04 -1.15 15.98
C LEU A 225 -6.09 -1.71 17.40
N THR A 226 -5.53 -2.89 17.67
CA THR A 226 -5.49 -3.47 19.03
C THR A 226 -4.61 -2.66 19.98
N ARG A 227 -3.50 -2.10 19.50
CA ARG A 227 -2.66 -1.17 20.27
C ARG A 227 -3.41 0.11 20.63
N VAL A 228 -4.00 0.78 19.64
CA VAL A 228 -4.71 2.06 19.85
C VAL A 228 -5.96 1.87 20.71
N THR A 229 -6.72 0.77 20.55
CA THR A 229 -7.87 0.51 21.43
C THR A 229 -7.44 0.17 22.86
N ALA A 230 -6.35 -0.58 23.06
CA ALA A 230 -5.82 -0.83 24.41
C ALA A 230 -5.38 0.48 25.09
N GLN A 231 -4.68 1.35 24.38
CA GLN A 231 -4.28 2.67 24.88
C GLN A 231 -5.50 3.57 25.15
N ALA A 232 -6.50 3.56 24.28
CA ALA A 232 -7.76 4.28 24.48
C ALA A 232 -8.49 3.83 25.74
N LEU A 233 -8.59 2.52 25.97
CA LEU A 233 -9.21 1.94 27.17
C LEU A 233 -8.46 2.36 28.45
N ILE A 234 -7.13 2.33 28.43
CA ILE A 234 -6.29 2.78 29.56
C ILE A 234 -6.50 4.28 29.84
N LEU A 235 -6.42 5.13 28.81
CA LEU A 235 -6.61 6.58 28.95
C LEU A 235 -8.02 6.93 29.46
N VAL A 236 -9.07 6.32 28.89
CA VAL A 236 -10.45 6.49 29.34
C VAL A 236 -10.64 6.01 30.77
N TYR A 237 -10.00 4.90 31.17
CA TYR A 237 -10.03 4.41 32.55
C TYR A 237 -9.35 5.40 33.52
N VAL A 238 -8.16 5.90 33.19
CA VAL A 238 -7.42 6.87 34.02
C VAL A 238 -8.20 8.18 34.17
N VAL A 239 -8.69 8.76 33.07
CA VAL A 239 -9.52 9.98 33.11
C VAL A 239 -10.78 9.77 33.97
N ARG A 240 -11.43 8.61 33.84
CA ARG A 240 -12.63 8.28 34.62
C ARG A 240 -12.33 8.01 36.10
N ALA A 241 -11.14 7.50 36.44
CA ALA A 241 -10.69 7.35 37.82
C ALA A 241 -10.44 8.71 38.48
N VAL A 242 -9.65 9.59 37.85
CA VAL A 242 -9.37 10.95 38.35
C VAL A 242 -10.65 11.77 38.50
N ARG A 243 -11.55 11.73 37.50
CA ARG A 243 -12.81 12.47 37.57
C ARG A 243 -13.75 11.97 38.67
N ARG A 244 -13.71 10.66 38.98
CA ARG A 244 -14.48 10.07 40.08
C ARG A 244 -14.03 10.59 41.44
N GLU A 245 -12.75 10.90 41.61
CA GLU A 245 -12.22 11.55 42.83
C GLU A 245 -12.59 13.04 42.88
N SER A 246 -12.69 13.71 41.72
CA SER A 246 -13.04 15.14 41.63
C SER A 246 -14.54 15.44 41.75
N GLY A 247 -15.41 14.42 41.72
CA GLY A 247 -16.87 14.58 41.83
C GLY A 247 -17.57 15.20 40.61
N ASP A 248 -16.86 15.31 39.48
CA ASP A 248 -17.30 16.06 38.30
C ASP A 248 -18.11 15.19 37.31
N GLY A 249 -18.99 15.82 36.52
CA GLY A 249 -20.10 15.16 35.83
C GLY A 249 -19.73 14.10 34.76
N TYR A 250 -20.69 13.23 34.43
CA TYR A 250 -20.51 12.11 33.48
C TYR A 250 -20.29 12.53 32.00
N LEU A 251 -20.55 13.79 31.64
CA LEU A 251 -20.42 14.28 30.27
C LEU A 251 -18.96 14.68 29.99
N LEU A 252 -18.28 14.04 29.03
CA LEU A 252 -16.97 14.53 28.58
C LEU A 252 -17.14 15.95 27.99
N SER A 253 -16.29 16.89 28.41
CA SER A 253 -16.15 18.17 27.73
C SER A 253 -15.37 17.98 26.41
N TRP A 254 -15.57 18.91 25.47
CA TRP A 254 -14.90 18.88 24.17
C TRP A 254 -13.38 18.95 24.30
N ASP A 255 -12.86 19.70 25.27
CA ASP A 255 -11.42 19.85 25.51
C ASP A 255 -10.78 18.52 25.94
N VAL A 256 -11.41 17.82 26.89
CA VAL A 256 -10.94 16.49 27.35
C VAL A 256 -11.02 15.44 26.23
N PHE A 257 -12.01 15.55 25.33
CA PHE A 257 -12.06 14.71 24.14
C PHE A 257 -10.92 15.03 23.15
N TRP A 258 -10.61 16.32 22.93
CA TRP A 258 -9.51 16.74 22.08
C TRP A 258 -8.15 16.29 22.62
N ASP A 259 -7.92 16.44 23.93
CA ASP A 259 -6.70 15.96 24.59
C ASP A 259 -6.56 14.44 24.51
N LEU A 260 -7.65 13.71 24.74
CA LEU A 260 -7.69 12.24 24.60
C LEU A 260 -7.32 11.83 23.17
N THR A 261 -7.98 12.39 22.16
CA THR A 261 -7.70 12.06 20.74
C THR A 261 -6.29 12.46 20.32
N SER A 262 -5.78 13.60 20.75
CA SER A 262 -4.39 14.03 20.51
C SER A 262 -3.38 13.05 21.10
N ASN A 263 -3.59 12.60 22.34
CA ASN A 263 -2.72 11.60 22.97
C ASN A 263 -2.77 10.23 22.28
N LEU A 264 -3.95 9.77 21.84
CA LEU A 264 -4.07 8.55 21.01
C LEU A 264 -3.26 8.67 19.71
N ILE A 265 -3.37 9.81 19.03
CA ILE A 265 -2.69 10.08 17.75
C ILE A 265 -1.17 10.12 17.92
N ILE A 266 -0.66 10.78 18.96
CA ILE A 266 0.77 10.85 19.31
C ILE A 266 1.32 9.44 19.63
N SER A 267 0.56 8.65 20.39
CA SER A 267 0.96 7.30 20.81
C SER A 267 0.86 6.25 19.71
N GLY A 268 0.01 6.48 18.70
CA GLY A 268 -0.13 5.65 17.50
C GLY A 268 0.96 5.88 16.44
N CYS A 269 2.00 6.67 16.74
CA CYS A 269 3.12 7.03 15.87
C CYS A 269 4.48 7.05 16.61
N ASP A 270 4.63 6.30 17.69
CA ASP A 270 5.86 6.29 18.50
C ASP A 270 7.02 5.52 17.86
N SER A 271 6.74 4.37 17.25
CA SER A 271 7.73 3.56 16.52
C SER A 271 7.48 3.62 15.01
N THR A 272 8.52 3.39 14.21
CA THR A 272 8.39 3.23 12.75
C THR A 272 7.42 2.11 12.36
N LEU A 273 7.25 1.11 13.23
CA LEU A 273 6.34 0.00 13.05
C LEU A 273 4.88 0.38 13.36
N THR A 274 4.62 1.28 14.31
CA THR A 274 3.27 1.89 14.45
C THR A 274 2.91 2.78 13.26
N VAL A 275 3.87 3.51 12.69
CA VAL A 275 3.65 4.32 11.47
C VAL A 275 3.31 3.41 10.28
N LEU A 276 3.96 2.25 10.13
CA LEU A 276 3.57 1.21 9.16
C LEU A 276 2.15 0.69 9.43
N GLY A 277 1.78 0.46 10.69
CA GLY A 277 0.44 0.09 11.12
C GLY A 277 -0.62 1.13 10.74
N MET A 278 -0.36 2.41 11.02
CA MET A 278 -1.23 3.53 10.63
C MET A 278 -1.37 3.61 9.10
N SER A 279 -0.27 3.42 8.37
CA SER A 279 -0.27 3.35 6.89
C SER A 279 -1.16 2.21 6.39
N ALA A 280 -1.13 1.03 7.04
CA ALA A 280 -1.99 -0.09 6.67
C ALA A 280 -3.49 0.17 6.95
N VAL A 281 -3.82 0.95 7.98
CA VAL A 281 -5.21 1.40 8.22
C VAL A 281 -5.65 2.44 7.18
N ILE A 282 -4.80 3.43 6.89
CA ILE A 282 -5.01 4.43 5.83
C ILE A 282 -5.25 3.77 4.47
N SER A 283 -4.49 2.73 4.14
CA SER A 283 -4.69 1.89 2.95
C SER A 283 -6.14 1.39 2.84
N SER A 284 -6.68 0.87 3.95
CA SER A 284 -8.05 0.35 3.98
C SER A 284 -9.09 1.46 3.81
N VAL A 285 -8.90 2.59 4.49
CA VAL A 285 -9.82 3.74 4.40
C VAL A 285 -9.81 4.32 2.98
N ALA A 286 -8.63 4.53 2.40
CA ALA A 286 -8.46 5.03 1.04
C ALA A 286 -9.07 4.09 -0.01
N HIS A 287 -8.92 2.77 0.16
CA HIS A 287 -9.52 1.77 -0.74
C HIS A 287 -11.05 1.81 -0.69
N TYR A 288 -11.66 1.79 0.50
CA TYR A 288 -13.12 1.89 0.62
C TYR A 288 -13.68 3.24 0.18
N LEU A 289 -12.94 4.34 0.38
CA LEU A 289 -13.31 5.65 -0.13
C LEU A 289 -13.33 5.67 -1.66
N GLY A 290 -12.29 5.15 -2.33
CA GLY A 290 -12.23 5.02 -3.78
C GLY A 290 -13.37 4.18 -4.36
N LEU A 291 -13.62 3.00 -3.77
CA LEU A 291 -14.75 2.14 -4.16
C LEU A 291 -16.10 2.82 -3.97
N SER A 292 -16.26 3.59 -2.89
CA SER A 292 -17.51 4.32 -2.61
C SER A 292 -17.77 5.41 -3.65
N ILE A 293 -16.71 6.08 -4.12
CA ILE A 293 -16.81 7.13 -5.15
C ILE A 293 -17.03 6.51 -6.54
N LEU A 294 -16.34 5.42 -6.89
CA LEU A 294 -16.59 4.65 -8.11
C LEU A 294 -18.06 4.20 -8.21
N ALA A 295 -18.57 3.57 -7.15
CA ALA A 295 -19.95 3.11 -7.08
C ALA A 295 -20.97 4.25 -7.14
N PHE A 296 -20.60 5.44 -6.65
CA PHE A 296 -21.45 6.63 -6.70
C PHE A 296 -21.46 7.30 -8.09
N ILE A 297 -20.31 7.34 -8.77
CA ILE A 297 -20.16 7.86 -10.14
C ILE A 297 -20.77 6.87 -11.16
N GLY A 298 -20.75 5.57 -10.87
CA GLY A 298 -21.23 4.52 -11.77
C GLY A 298 -20.20 4.09 -12.83
N SER A 299 -18.92 4.44 -12.64
CA SER A 299 -17.81 3.95 -13.48
C SER A 299 -17.36 2.55 -13.04
N THR A 300 -16.91 1.74 -14.00
CA THR A 300 -16.43 0.37 -13.79
C THR A 300 -14.95 0.17 -14.17
N GLU A 301 -14.21 1.24 -14.41
CA GLU A 301 -12.80 1.15 -14.82
C GLU A 301 -11.92 0.58 -13.69
N GLU A 302 -11.10 -0.41 -14.01
CA GLU A 302 -10.37 -1.18 -13.00
C GLU A 302 -9.08 -0.49 -12.50
N GLU A 303 -8.55 0.45 -13.28
CA GLU A 303 -7.31 1.19 -13.01
C GLU A 303 -7.38 2.00 -11.70
N ASP A 304 -8.58 2.48 -11.36
CA ASP A 304 -8.85 3.34 -10.20
C ASP A 304 -8.67 2.63 -8.84
N LYS A 305 -8.56 1.30 -8.84
CA LYS A 305 -8.31 0.50 -7.63
C LYS A 305 -6.95 0.81 -6.98
N ARG A 306 -6.02 1.46 -7.69
CA ARG A 306 -4.65 1.77 -7.23
C ARG A 306 -4.59 2.75 -6.04
N LEU A 307 -5.65 3.54 -5.76
CA LEU A 307 -5.70 4.50 -4.63
C LEU A 307 -5.32 3.87 -3.29
N GLY A 308 -5.83 2.66 -3.01
CA GLY A 308 -5.60 1.94 -1.76
C GLY A 308 -4.14 1.51 -1.52
N PHE A 309 -3.30 1.54 -2.55
CA PHE A 309 -1.86 1.25 -2.49
C PHE A 309 -1.00 2.53 -2.52
N VAL A 310 -1.33 3.50 -3.38
CA VAL A 310 -0.52 4.72 -3.56
C VAL A 310 -0.62 5.68 -2.37
N ALA A 311 -1.82 5.86 -1.80
CA ALA A 311 -2.04 6.75 -0.64
C ALA A 311 -1.22 6.36 0.61
N PRO A 312 -1.25 5.11 1.11
CA PRO A 312 -0.43 4.69 2.27
C PRO A 312 1.07 4.66 1.93
N VAL A 313 1.39 4.30 0.67
CA VAL A 313 2.60 4.64 -0.09
C VAL A 313 3.31 5.92 0.36
N LEU A 314 2.67 7.00 -0.10
CA LEU A 314 3.07 8.38 0.06
C LEU A 314 3.11 8.79 1.52
N PHE A 315 2.11 8.42 2.32
CA PHE A 315 2.08 8.76 3.74
C PHE A 315 3.27 8.17 4.51
N PHE A 316 3.61 6.90 4.27
CA PHE A 316 4.75 6.26 4.92
C PHE A 316 6.08 6.93 4.55
N ILE A 317 6.27 7.28 3.26
CA ILE A 317 7.46 8.00 2.79
C ILE A 317 7.57 9.38 3.45
N LEU A 318 6.48 10.15 3.56
CA LEU A 318 6.46 11.45 4.24
C LEU A 318 6.80 11.32 5.74
N ALA A 319 6.28 10.29 6.42
CA ALA A 319 6.58 10.04 7.82
C ALA A 319 8.05 9.64 8.05
N LEU A 320 8.64 8.83 7.17
CA LEU A 320 10.09 8.52 7.20
C LEU A 320 10.96 9.74 6.89
N GLN A 321 10.60 10.53 5.87
CA GLN A 321 11.35 11.72 5.45
C GLN A 321 11.40 12.80 6.55
N THR A 322 10.33 12.91 7.35
CA THR A 322 10.22 13.84 8.48
C THR A 322 10.79 13.29 9.79
N GLY A 323 11.16 12.01 9.86
CA GLY A 323 11.65 11.38 11.10
C GLY A 323 10.58 11.32 12.19
N LEU A 324 9.32 11.12 11.83
CA LEU A 324 8.15 11.34 12.70
C LEU A 324 8.25 10.66 14.08
N SER A 325 8.77 9.43 14.13
CA SER A 325 8.93 8.63 15.35
C SER A 325 10.05 9.13 16.28
N SER A 326 11.03 9.88 15.76
CA SER A 326 12.14 10.44 16.55
C SER A 326 11.89 11.86 17.08
N LEU A 327 10.73 12.45 16.77
CA LEU A 327 10.34 13.77 17.26
C LEU A 327 9.63 13.70 18.60
N ASP A 328 9.74 14.77 19.37
CA ASP A 328 9.04 14.97 20.64
C ASP A 328 7.50 14.96 20.44
N PRO A 329 6.72 14.57 21.48
CA PRO A 329 5.27 14.36 21.38
C PRO A 329 4.48 15.52 20.75
N GLU A 330 4.80 16.76 21.14
CA GLU A 330 4.09 17.96 20.69
C GLU A 330 4.40 18.28 19.22
N GLU A 331 5.68 18.25 18.84
CA GLU A 331 6.09 18.44 17.44
C GLU A 331 5.55 17.33 16.53
N ARG A 332 5.50 16.09 17.03
CA ARG A 332 4.97 14.94 16.29
C ARG A 332 3.52 15.16 15.87
N LEU A 333 2.66 15.68 16.75
CA LEU A 333 1.27 15.97 16.41
C LEU A 333 1.17 17.00 15.27
N VAL A 334 1.96 18.07 15.35
CA VAL A 334 2.01 19.14 14.32
C VAL A 334 2.55 18.61 12.98
N ARG A 335 3.56 17.75 12.99
CA ARG A 335 4.11 17.15 11.76
C ARG A 335 3.15 16.12 11.17
N LEU A 336 2.49 15.33 12.00
CA LEU A 336 1.51 14.34 11.59
C LEU A 336 0.26 15.00 10.97
N SER A 337 -0.25 16.09 11.54
CA SER A 337 -1.40 16.81 10.97
C SER A 337 -1.09 17.38 9.58
N ARG A 338 0.14 17.91 9.38
CA ARG A 338 0.64 18.34 8.06
C ARG A 338 0.70 17.16 7.07
N ASN A 339 1.27 16.03 7.48
CA ASN A 339 1.34 14.83 6.65
C ASN A 339 -0.05 14.28 6.30
N MET A 340 -1.01 14.32 7.22
CA MET A 340 -2.41 13.95 6.97
C MET A 340 -3.10 14.89 5.99
N CYS A 341 -2.85 16.20 6.06
CA CYS A 341 -3.42 17.13 5.09
C CYS A 341 -2.80 16.98 3.70
N LEU A 342 -1.49 16.69 3.60
CA LEU A 342 -0.85 16.37 2.31
C LEU A 342 -1.42 15.07 1.71
N LEU A 343 -1.61 14.04 2.54
CA LEU A 343 -2.27 12.80 2.16
C LEU A 343 -3.70 13.04 1.67
N LEU A 344 -4.49 13.85 2.38
CA LEU A 344 -5.86 14.19 2.01
C LEU A 344 -5.90 14.96 0.67
N THR A 345 -4.97 15.89 0.44
CA THR A 345 -4.82 16.56 -0.86
C THR A 345 -4.47 15.58 -1.97
N ALA A 346 -3.59 14.60 -1.72
CA ALA A 346 -3.25 13.56 -2.70
C ALA A 346 -4.44 12.62 -3.01
N ILE A 347 -5.25 12.28 -2.01
CA ILE A 347 -6.49 11.52 -2.17
C ILE A 347 -7.50 12.32 -3.00
N LEU A 348 -7.69 13.62 -2.71
CA LEU A 348 -8.56 14.51 -3.49
C LEU A 348 -8.07 14.67 -4.94
N HIS A 349 -6.76 14.76 -5.17
CA HIS A 349 -6.18 14.79 -6.51
C HIS A 349 -6.44 13.49 -7.28
N PHE A 350 -6.31 12.33 -6.64
CA PHE A 350 -6.62 11.04 -7.27
C PHE A 350 -8.11 10.94 -7.63
N ILE A 351 -9.00 11.29 -6.69
CA ILE A 351 -10.46 11.34 -6.94
C ILE A 351 -10.81 12.28 -8.09
N HIS A 352 -10.13 13.43 -8.18
CA HIS A 352 -10.28 14.33 -9.32
C HIS A 352 -9.86 13.65 -10.65
N GLY A 353 -8.71 12.96 -10.67
CA GLY A 353 -8.27 12.18 -11.84
C GLY A 353 -9.27 11.13 -12.32
N MET A 354 -9.93 10.43 -11.38
CA MET A 354 -11.03 9.49 -11.67
C MET A 354 -12.29 10.19 -12.22
N THR A 355 -12.51 11.45 -11.84
CA THR A 355 -13.72 12.20 -12.19
C THR A 355 -13.60 12.90 -13.55
N ASP A 356 -12.40 13.35 -13.95
CA ASP A 356 -12.15 14.08 -15.21
C ASP A 356 -12.61 13.34 -16.49
N PRO A 357 -12.27 12.06 -16.74
CA PRO A 357 -12.72 11.37 -17.97
C PRO A 357 -14.24 11.16 -18.00
N VAL A 358 -14.85 10.91 -16.84
CA VAL A 358 -16.31 10.78 -16.72
C VAL A 358 -17.01 12.12 -16.97
N LEU A 359 -16.43 13.21 -16.47
CA LEU A 359 -16.90 14.58 -16.71
C LEU A 359 -16.86 14.95 -18.20
N MET A 360 -15.76 14.59 -18.88
CA MET A 360 -15.56 14.81 -20.33
C MET A 360 -16.50 13.95 -21.21
N SER A 361 -16.72 12.69 -20.86
CA SER A 361 -17.66 11.84 -21.61
C SER A 361 -19.11 12.27 -21.43
N LEU A 362 -19.49 12.74 -20.23
CA LEU A 362 -20.82 13.30 -19.96
C LEU A 362 -21.08 14.59 -20.75
N SER A 363 -20.09 15.49 -20.88
CA SER A 363 -20.26 16.70 -21.70
C SER A 363 -20.43 16.37 -23.19
N ALA A 364 -19.62 15.46 -23.72
CA ALA A 364 -19.71 15.03 -25.12
C ALA A 364 -21.04 14.31 -25.45
N SER A 365 -21.70 13.70 -24.46
CA SER A 365 -22.92 12.90 -24.69
C SER A 365 -24.17 13.71 -25.06
N HIS A 366 -24.20 15.02 -24.81
CA HIS A 366 -25.32 15.95 -25.11
C HIS A 366 -26.70 15.57 -24.51
N VAL A 367 -26.82 14.49 -23.72
CA VAL A 367 -28.08 14.04 -23.10
C VAL A 367 -28.28 14.70 -21.73
N SER A 368 -29.36 15.46 -21.57
CA SER A 368 -29.69 16.28 -20.39
C SER A 368 -30.23 15.50 -19.17
N SER A 369 -29.90 14.21 -19.03
CA SER A 369 -30.47 13.37 -17.96
C SER A 369 -29.91 13.70 -16.57
N PHE A 370 -30.66 14.47 -15.78
CA PHE A 370 -30.24 14.95 -14.44
C PHE A 370 -29.68 13.86 -13.51
N ARG A 371 -30.25 12.64 -13.54
CA ARG A 371 -29.79 11.51 -12.72
C ARG A 371 -28.36 11.03 -13.01
N ARG A 372 -27.83 11.27 -14.22
CA ARG A 372 -26.44 10.95 -14.57
C ARG A 372 -25.47 12.08 -14.21
N HIS A 373 -25.90 13.34 -14.36
CA HIS A 373 -25.08 14.51 -14.02
C HIS A 373 -24.96 14.75 -12.52
N PHE A 374 -26.01 14.45 -11.73
CA PHE A 374 -26.05 14.74 -10.29
C PHE A 374 -24.91 14.14 -9.45
N PRO A 375 -24.54 12.84 -9.58
CA PRO A 375 -23.46 12.27 -8.77
C PRO A 375 -22.10 12.91 -9.07
N VAL A 376 -21.78 13.09 -10.36
CA VAL A 376 -20.53 13.70 -10.83
C VAL A 376 -20.43 15.16 -10.40
N LEU A 377 -21.54 15.90 -10.46
CA LEU A 377 -21.66 17.26 -9.94
C LEU A 377 -21.46 17.36 -8.42
N LEU A 378 -22.00 16.41 -7.65
CA LEU A 378 -21.82 16.39 -6.20
C LEU A 378 -20.36 16.10 -5.83
N VAL A 379 -19.71 15.17 -6.54
CA VAL A 379 -18.29 14.88 -6.36
C VAL A 379 -17.43 16.08 -6.73
N SER A 380 -17.68 16.77 -7.86
CA SER A 380 -16.90 17.95 -8.25
C SER A 380 -17.11 19.15 -7.29
N LEU A 381 -18.32 19.33 -6.75
CA LEU A 381 -18.58 20.31 -5.69
C LEU A 381 -17.83 19.96 -4.39
N ALA A 382 -17.86 18.69 -3.97
CA ALA A 382 -17.13 18.22 -2.78
C ALA A 382 -15.61 18.38 -2.96
N LEU A 383 -15.10 18.04 -4.15
CA LEU A 383 -13.71 18.27 -4.54
C LEU A 383 -13.33 19.74 -4.49
N PHE A 384 -14.25 20.69 -4.64
CA PHE A 384 -13.96 22.13 -4.49
C PHE A 384 -13.99 22.57 -3.03
N VAL A 385 -15.09 22.29 -2.34
CA VAL A 385 -15.34 22.79 -0.99
C VAL A 385 -14.34 22.22 0.03
N LEU A 386 -13.98 20.94 -0.07
CA LEU A 386 -13.07 20.29 0.88
C LEU A 386 -11.67 20.92 0.89
N PRO A 387 -10.92 21.06 -0.22
CA PRO A 387 -9.63 21.73 -0.21
C PRO A 387 -9.71 23.22 0.15
N VAL A 388 -10.80 23.93 -0.17
CA VAL A 388 -11.04 25.31 0.31
C VAL A 388 -11.07 25.31 1.85
N ALA A 389 -11.94 24.49 2.45
CA ALA A 389 -12.12 24.39 3.88
C ALA A 389 -10.84 23.94 4.60
N LEU A 390 -10.11 22.97 4.04
CA LEU A 390 -8.82 22.51 4.56
C LEU A 390 -7.77 23.62 4.55
N SER A 391 -7.65 24.38 3.45
CA SER A 391 -6.70 25.49 3.36
C SER A 391 -7.04 26.64 4.33
N TYR A 392 -8.32 26.92 4.53
CA TYR A 392 -8.80 27.89 5.52
C TYR A 392 -8.48 27.43 6.97
N ALA A 393 -8.78 26.18 7.31
CA ALA A 393 -8.49 25.61 8.62
C ALA A 393 -6.97 25.57 8.89
N LEU A 394 -6.16 25.17 7.90
CA LEU A 394 -4.70 25.21 7.99
C LEU A 394 -4.19 26.61 8.27
N TRP A 395 -4.68 27.64 7.54
CA TRP A 395 -4.27 29.03 7.73
C TRP A 395 -4.57 29.53 9.15
N HIS A 396 -5.73 29.15 9.71
CA HIS A 396 -6.14 29.59 11.05
C HIS A 396 -5.38 28.88 12.20
N HIS A 397 -4.94 27.63 11.99
CA HIS A 397 -4.31 26.82 13.05
C HIS A 397 -2.78 26.69 12.92
N TYR A 398 -2.21 26.90 11.73
CA TYR A 398 -0.78 26.70 11.47
C TYR A 398 -0.21 27.85 10.61
N ALA A 399 0.83 28.50 11.10
CA ALA A 399 1.48 29.65 10.44
C ALA A 399 2.33 29.28 9.20
N LEU A 400 1.82 28.43 8.29
CA LEU A 400 2.54 28.01 7.08
C LEU A 400 1.69 28.06 5.80
N ASN A 401 2.23 28.78 4.82
CA ASN A 401 1.71 29.00 3.47
C ASN A 401 1.28 27.70 2.77
N THR A 402 -0.02 27.39 2.78
CA THR A 402 -0.60 26.19 2.13
C THR A 402 -1.52 26.56 0.95
N TRP A 403 -0.93 27.18 -0.08
CA TRP A 403 -1.57 27.56 -1.35
C TRP A 403 -1.96 26.38 -2.29
N TRP A 404 -2.40 25.23 -1.78
CA TRP A 404 -2.27 23.96 -2.53
C TRP A 404 -3.53 23.11 -2.71
N GLY A 405 -4.72 23.63 -2.36
CA GLY A 405 -6.00 22.94 -2.62
C GLY A 405 -6.77 23.44 -3.85
N LEU A 406 -6.68 24.73 -4.16
CA LEU A 406 -7.62 25.43 -5.06
C LEU A 406 -7.41 25.21 -6.57
N LYS A 407 -6.20 24.78 -7.00
CA LYS A 407 -5.76 24.93 -8.40
C LYS A 407 -6.42 23.93 -9.35
N PHE A 408 -6.30 22.63 -9.05
CA PHE A 408 -6.85 21.55 -9.87
C PHE A 408 -8.36 21.71 -10.06
N VAL A 409 -9.06 22.06 -8.98
CA VAL A 409 -10.52 22.12 -9.00
C VAL A 409 -11.06 23.33 -9.75
N VAL A 410 -10.36 24.48 -9.72
CA VAL A 410 -10.75 25.65 -10.52
C VAL A 410 -10.57 25.38 -12.02
N VAL A 411 -9.51 24.67 -12.42
CA VAL A 411 -9.32 24.25 -13.82
C VAL A 411 -10.47 23.34 -14.26
N SER A 412 -10.84 22.34 -13.46
CA SER A 412 -11.88 21.37 -13.84
C SER A 412 -13.30 21.95 -13.73
N LEU A 413 -13.58 22.85 -12.79
CA LEU A 413 -14.83 23.61 -12.73
C LEU A 413 -14.98 24.60 -13.89
N THR A 414 -13.89 25.22 -14.35
CA THR A 414 -13.95 26.12 -15.52
C THR A 414 -14.11 25.34 -16.82
N VAL A 415 -13.44 24.18 -16.97
CA VAL A 415 -13.70 23.24 -18.06
C VAL A 415 -15.17 22.76 -18.04
N TYR A 416 -15.68 22.32 -16.89
CA TYR A 416 -17.09 21.92 -16.75
C TYR A 416 -18.06 23.06 -17.06
N GLY A 417 -17.79 24.27 -16.57
CA GLY A 417 -18.62 25.45 -16.83
C GLY A 417 -18.67 25.82 -18.31
N LEU A 418 -17.55 25.69 -19.03
CA LEU A 418 -17.50 25.85 -20.49
C LEU A 418 -18.34 24.79 -21.20
N PHE A 419 -18.22 23.52 -20.83
CA PHE A 419 -19.03 22.43 -21.40
C PHE A 419 -20.53 22.55 -21.08
N MET A 420 -20.89 23.07 -19.90
CA MET A 420 -22.29 23.29 -19.55
C MET A 420 -22.88 24.48 -20.30
N ALA A 421 -22.09 25.54 -20.54
CA ALA A 421 -22.48 26.65 -21.40
C ALA A 421 -22.66 26.22 -22.87
N ASP A 422 -21.82 25.30 -23.36
CA ASP A 422 -21.98 24.66 -24.68
C ASP A 422 -23.27 23.82 -24.73
N GLY A 423 -23.53 22.96 -23.73
CA GLY A 423 -24.75 22.16 -23.67
C GLY A 423 -26.07 22.94 -23.52
N PHE A 424 -26.03 24.20 -23.06
CA PHE A 424 -27.17 25.13 -23.11
C PHE A 424 -27.28 25.89 -24.44
N SER A 425 -26.24 25.89 -25.26
CA SER A 425 -26.18 26.56 -26.55
C SER A 425 -26.58 25.58 -27.66
N ASN A 426 -27.77 25.74 -28.25
CA ASN A 426 -28.22 24.91 -29.40
C ASN A 426 -27.39 25.15 -30.70
N VAL A 427 -26.21 25.75 -30.63
CA VAL A 427 -25.33 26.10 -31.74
C VAL A 427 -23.93 25.61 -31.44
N LEU A 428 -23.40 24.78 -32.35
CA LEU A 428 -22.10 24.11 -32.26
C LEU A 428 -20.96 25.12 -32.06
N TRP A 429 -20.37 25.19 -30.86
CA TRP A 429 -19.45 26.27 -30.52
C TRP A 429 -18.01 25.95 -30.95
N GLU A 430 -17.69 26.22 -32.21
CA GLU A 430 -16.42 25.83 -32.88
C GLU A 430 -15.11 26.12 -32.11
N LYS A 431 -15.13 27.13 -31.22
CA LYS A 431 -13.97 27.58 -30.41
C LYS A 431 -13.85 26.91 -29.04
N LEU A 432 -14.79 26.06 -28.62
CA LEU A 432 -14.80 25.44 -27.30
C LEU A 432 -13.48 24.70 -27.00
N ASP A 433 -12.99 23.88 -27.94
CA ASP A 433 -11.75 23.13 -27.78
C ASP A 433 -10.50 24.00 -27.60
N ASP A 434 -10.48 25.19 -28.22
CA ASP A 434 -9.39 26.14 -28.02
C ASP A 434 -9.47 26.75 -26.62
N TYR A 435 -10.66 27.09 -26.11
CA TYR A 435 -10.84 27.54 -24.72
C TYR A 435 -10.51 26.45 -23.69
N VAL A 436 -10.99 25.21 -23.88
CA VAL A 436 -10.67 24.06 -23.03
C VAL A 436 -9.15 23.82 -23.02
N TYR A 437 -8.49 23.93 -24.17
CA TYR A 437 -7.03 23.89 -24.23
C TYR A 437 -6.36 25.05 -23.49
N TYR A 438 -6.81 26.30 -23.66
CA TYR A 438 -6.23 27.44 -22.94
C TYR A 438 -6.35 27.27 -21.43
N VAL A 439 -7.50 26.80 -20.93
CA VAL A 439 -7.72 26.51 -19.51
C VAL A 439 -6.80 25.39 -19.02
N ARG A 440 -6.76 24.24 -19.71
CA ARG A 440 -5.89 23.10 -19.36
C ARG A 440 -4.39 23.46 -19.43
N SER A 441 -3.96 24.16 -20.48
CA SER A 441 -2.58 24.62 -20.66
C SER A 441 -2.17 25.62 -19.59
N THR A 442 -3.05 26.57 -19.23
CA THR A 442 -2.80 27.51 -18.12
C THR A 442 -2.70 26.77 -16.79
N GLY A 443 -3.54 25.76 -16.54
CA GLY A 443 -3.43 24.85 -15.40
C GLY A 443 -2.06 24.18 -15.31
N ASN A 444 -1.60 23.57 -16.40
CA ASN A 444 -0.31 22.88 -16.46
C ASN A 444 0.90 23.85 -16.29
N ILE A 445 0.82 25.06 -16.85
CA ILE A 445 1.86 26.10 -16.67
C ILE A 445 1.92 26.55 -15.20
N ILE A 446 0.76 26.73 -14.58
CA ILE A 446 0.65 27.07 -13.15
C ILE A 446 1.24 25.95 -12.31
N GLU A 447 0.88 24.68 -12.56
CA GLU A 447 1.44 23.52 -11.87
C GLU A 447 2.97 23.45 -11.99
N PHE A 448 3.52 23.60 -13.21
CA PHE A 448 4.95 23.60 -13.46
C PHE A 448 5.69 24.70 -12.68
N LEU A 449 5.20 25.94 -12.76
CA LEU A 449 5.77 27.08 -11.99
C LEU A 449 5.78 26.78 -10.50
N PHE A 450 4.71 26.18 -10.00
CA PHE A 450 4.57 25.77 -8.62
C PHE A 450 5.51 24.61 -8.23
N GLY A 451 5.72 23.63 -9.11
CA GLY A 451 6.70 22.56 -8.94
C GLY A 451 8.13 23.11 -8.81
N VAL A 452 8.49 24.12 -9.61
CA VAL A 452 9.77 24.82 -9.52
C VAL A 452 9.93 25.58 -8.19
N ILE A 453 8.89 26.29 -7.73
CA ILE A 453 8.91 27.00 -6.43
C ILE A 453 9.05 26.01 -5.26
N MET A 454 8.32 24.89 -5.28
CA MET A 454 8.40 23.83 -4.26
C MET A 454 9.78 23.18 -4.24
N PHE A 455 10.36 22.90 -5.41
CA PHE A 455 11.72 22.38 -5.53
C PHE A 455 12.75 23.38 -4.97
N GLY A 456 12.63 24.67 -5.29
CA GLY A 456 13.49 25.72 -4.74
C GLY A 456 13.46 25.80 -3.22
N ASN A 457 12.25 25.83 -2.63
CA ASN A 457 12.07 25.78 -1.17
C ASN A 457 12.65 24.49 -0.57
N GLY A 458 12.41 23.33 -1.18
CA GLY A 458 12.91 22.05 -0.71
C GLY A 458 14.43 21.93 -0.76
N ALA A 459 15.07 22.46 -1.81
CA ALA A 459 16.52 22.55 -1.95
C ALA A 459 17.12 23.50 -0.89
N TYR A 460 16.49 24.66 -0.66
CA TYR A 460 16.88 25.59 0.41
C TYR A 460 16.84 24.90 1.79
N THR A 461 15.74 24.23 2.13
CA THR A 461 15.61 23.52 3.42
C THR A 461 16.64 22.38 3.56
N MET A 462 16.99 21.70 2.46
CA MET A 462 18.03 20.66 2.46
C MET A 462 19.44 21.24 2.73
N MET A 463 19.72 22.43 2.20
CA MET A 463 21.04 23.09 2.33
C MET A 463 21.24 23.76 3.70
N PHE A 464 20.19 24.31 4.32
CA PHE A 464 20.33 25.19 5.49
C PHE A 464 19.69 24.69 6.80
N GLU A 465 18.78 23.71 6.75
CA GLU A 465 18.07 23.22 7.95
C GLU A 465 18.52 21.82 8.38
N SER A 466 18.34 20.80 7.53
CA SER A 466 18.71 19.41 7.85
C SER A 466 18.77 18.50 6.62
N GLY A 467 19.98 18.05 6.27
CA GLY A 467 20.23 17.15 5.14
C GLY A 467 19.95 15.68 5.44
N SER A 468 18.71 15.22 5.23
CA SER A 468 18.39 13.78 5.21
C SER A 468 18.67 13.18 3.82
N LYS A 469 19.33 12.02 3.77
CA LYS A 469 19.60 11.27 2.52
C LYS A 469 18.31 10.91 1.77
N ILE A 470 17.23 10.61 2.51
CA ILE A 470 15.90 10.31 1.95
C ILE A 470 15.31 11.56 1.28
N ARG A 471 15.48 12.74 1.90
CA ARG A 471 15.02 14.03 1.35
C ARG A 471 15.73 14.36 0.04
N ALA A 472 17.04 14.12 -0.05
CA ALA A 472 17.80 14.31 -1.29
C ALA A 472 17.29 13.41 -2.44
N CYS A 473 17.09 12.12 -2.18
CA CYS A 473 16.53 11.19 -3.16
C CYS A 473 15.13 11.60 -3.64
N MET A 474 14.24 11.97 -2.71
CA MET A 474 12.89 12.47 -3.03
C MET A 474 12.94 13.76 -3.87
N MET A 475 13.89 14.66 -3.59
CA MET A 475 14.10 15.89 -4.37
C MET A 475 14.55 15.61 -5.80
N CYS A 476 15.43 14.62 -6.01
CA CYS A 476 15.83 14.18 -7.36
C CYS A 476 14.65 13.57 -8.14
N LEU A 477 13.83 12.74 -7.50
CA LEU A 477 12.63 12.17 -8.12
C LEU A 477 11.62 13.28 -8.49
N HIS A 478 11.42 14.26 -7.61
CA HIS A 478 10.58 15.42 -7.88
C HIS A 478 11.09 16.26 -9.06
N ALA A 479 12.41 16.47 -9.18
CA ALA A 479 13.00 17.16 -10.32
C ALA A 479 12.76 16.40 -11.64
N TYR A 480 12.90 15.08 -11.63
CA TYR A 480 12.71 14.26 -12.83
C TYR A 480 11.23 14.20 -13.26
N PHE A 481 10.33 13.77 -12.38
CA PHE A 481 8.93 13.54 -12.74
C PHE A 481 8.12 14.84 -12.84
N ASN A 482 8.24 15.75 -11.86
CA ASN A 482 7.36 16.92 -11.79
C ASN A 482 7.90 18.15 -12.53
N ILE A 483 9.20 18.20 -12.85
CA ILE A 483 9.80 19.35 -13.58
C ILE A 483 10.24 18.92 -14.98
N TYR A 484 11.19 17.99 -15.10
CA TYR A 484 11.77 17.62 -16.39
C TYR A 484 10.75 16.94 -17.33
N LEU A 485 10.04 15.90 -16.85
CA LEU A 485 9.08 15.17 -17.67
C LEU A 485 7.86 16.05 -18.02
N GLN A 486 7.36 16.85 -17.06
CA GLN A 486 6.28 17.80 -17.33
C GLN A 486 6.68 18.86 -18.38
N ALA A 487 7.90 19.42 -18.28
CA ALA A 487 8.42 20.36 -19.27
C ALA A 487 8.59 19.72 -20.66
N LYS A 488 9.16 18.49 -20.74
CA LYS A 488 9.32 17.75 -22.00
C LYS A 488 7.97 17.49 -22.67
N ASN A 489 6.96 17.06 -21.91
CA ASN A 489 5.63 16.77 -22.43
C ASN A 489 4.91 18.06 -22.89
N GLY A 490 4.95 19.12 -22.08
CA GLY A 490 4.40 20.42 -22.46
C GLY A 490 5.05 21.02 -23.71
N TRP A 491 6.38 20.90 -23.83
CA TRP A 491 7.14 21.36 -24.99
C TRP A 491 6.78 20.57 -26.27
N LYS A 492 6.65 19.23 -26.18
CA LYS A 492 6.18 18.38 -27.31
C LYS A 492 4.79 18.81 -27.77
N THR A 493 3.83 19.00 -26.84
CA THR A 493 2.47 19.45 -27.18
C THR A 493 2.46 20.84 -27.84
N PHE A 494 3.28 21.77 -27.36
CA PHE A 494 3.41 23.11 -27.93
C PHE A 494 3.99 23.09 -29.35
N ILE A 495 5.05 22.29 -29.59
CA ILE A 495 5.61 22.09 -30.93
C ILE A 495 4.56 21.51 -31.87
N ASN A 496 3.88 20.42 -31.50
CA ASN A 496 2.89 19.77 -32.36
C ASN A 496 1.80 20.76 -32.79
N ARG A 497 1.24 21.54 -31.85
CA ARG A 497 0.25 22.58 -32.17
C ARG A 497 0.79 23.66 -33.11
N ARG A 498 2.01 24.16 -32.88
CA ARG A 498 2.63 25.17 -33.75
C ARG A 498 2.88 24.61 -35.16
N THR A 499 3.31 23.37 -35.27
CA THR A 499 3.53 22.66 -36.54
C THR A 499 2.22 22.41 -37.28
N ALA A 500 1.15 21.98 -36.60
CA ALA A 500 -0.17 21.78 -37.20
C ALA A 500 -0.77 23.08 -37.77
N VAL A 501 -0.66 24.20 -37.03
CA VAL A 501 -1.11 25.52 -37.51
C VAL A 501 -0.30 25.96 -38.74
N LYS A 502 1.03 25.76 -38.75
CA LYS A 502 1.86 26.01 -39.94
C LYS A 502 1.41 25.16 -41.12
N LYS A 503 1.34 23.82 -40.95
CA LYS A 503 0.93 22.86 -41.97
C LYS A 503 -0.41 23.27 -42.61
N ILE A 504 -1.42 23.58 -41.80
CA ILE A 504 -2.73 23.99 -42.34
C ILE A 504 -2.68 25.32 -43.06
N ASN A 505 -1.96 26.32 -42.53
CA ASN A 505 -1.87 27.60 -43.21
C ASN A 505 -1.19 27.49 -44.59
N SER A 506 -0.27 26.54 -44.78
CA SER A 506 0.35 26.23 -46.08
C SER A 506 -0.49 25.36 -47.03
N LEU A 507 -1.51 24.64 -46.56
CA LEU A 507 -2.35 23.83 -47.44
C LEU A 507 -3.26 24.71 -48.32
N PRO A 508 -3.49 24.39 -49.60
CA PRO A 508 -4.44 25.11 -50.44
C PRO A 508 -5.86 25.07 -49.84
N GLU A 509 -6.59 26.18 -49.97
CA GLU A 509 -7.95 26.37 -49.46
C GLU A 509 -8.90 26.74 -50.61
N MET A 510 -9.96 25.95 -50.81
CA MET A 510 -11.03 26.29 -51.76
C MET A 510 -12.17 27.04 -51.08
N ARG A 511 -12.71 28.04 -51.79
CA ARG A 511 -13.76 28.96 -51.35
C ARG A 511 -14.71 29.31 -52.49
N GLY A 512 -15.93 29.71 -52.15
CA GLY A 512 -16.91 30.21 -53.13
C GLY A 512 -17.50 29.12 -54.02
N VAL A 513 -17.62 29.40 -55.32
CA VAL A 513 -18.39 28.56 -56.26
C VAL A 513 -17.82 27.14 -56.40
N GLN A 514 -16.49 27.00 -56.36
CA GLN A 514 -15.78 25.71 -56.48
C GLN A 514 -16.06 24.71 -55.35
N LEU A 515 -16.68 25.15 -54.24
CA LEU A 515 -17.16 24.24 -53.19
C LEU A 515 -18.43 23.49 -53.60
N ARG A 516 -19.24 24.03 -54.51
CA ARG A 516 -20.49 23.41 -54.96
C ARG A 516 -20.25 22.23 -55.90
N ASP A 517 -19.07 22.16 -56.50
CA ASP A 517 -18.63 21.06 -57.35
C ASP A 517 -18.08 19.87 -56.52
N ILE A 518 -17.96 20.04 -55.19
CA ILE A 518 -17.59 18.96 -54.25
C ILE A 518 -18.89 18.34 -53.69
N GLU A 519 -19.35 17.25 -54.31
CA GLU A 519 -20.46 16.42 -53.81
C GLU A 519 -20.01 15.49 -52.65
N ASP A 520 -19.27 16.01 -51.68
CA ASP A 520 -18.68 15.25 -50.57
C ASP A 520 -18.81 16.01 -49.22
N VAL A 521 -18.70 15.28 -48.11
CA VAL A 521 -18.76 15.81 -46.74
C VAL A 521 -17.42 15.68 -46.04
N CYS A 522 -17.15 16.50 -45.02
CA CYS A 522 -15.92 16.33 -44.27
C CYS A 522 -15.94 15.03 -43.46
N ALA A 523 -15.11 14.05 -43.83
CA ALA A 523 -15.05 12.73 -43.19
C ALA A 523 -14.72 12.72 -41.67
N ILE A 524 -14.38 13.87 -41.07
CA ILE A 524 -14.15 14.01 -39.62
C ILE A 524 -15.43 14.35 -38.86
N CYS A 525 -16.32 15.17 -39.44
CA CYS A 525 -17.54 15.66 -38.76
C CYS A 525 -18.86 15.33 -39.49
N TYR A 526 -18.77 14.73 -40.68
CA TYR A 526 -19.88 14.33 -41.55
C TYR A 526 -20.83 15.49 -41.94
N GLN A 527 -20.29 16.72 -42.02
CA GLN A 527 -21.01 17.92 -42.45
C GLN A 527 -20.49 18.42 -43.81
N GLU A 528 -21.38 19.04 -44.58
CA GLU A 528 -21.10 19.66 -45.88
C GLU A 528 -20.12 20.85 -45.79
N PHE A 529 -19.44 21.16 -46.89
CA PHE A 529 -18.47 22.26 -46.95
C PHE A 529 -19.15 23.62 -47.23
N THR A 530 -19.67 24.26 -46.19
CA THR A 530 -20.44 25.52 -46.30
C THR A 530 -19.61 26.78 -46.55
N THR A 531 -18.37 26.84 -46.08
CA THR A 531 -17.54 28.08 -46.08
C THR A 531 -16.18 27.92 -46.73
N SER A 532 -15.40 26.89 -46.34
CA SER A 532 -14.17 26.50 -47.02
C SER A 532 -13.74 25.06 -46.74
N ALA A 533 -12.94 24.52 -47.66
CA ALA A 533 -12.30 23.22 -47.55
C ALA A 533 -10.78 23.37 -47.74
N ARG A 534 -9.98 22.68 -46.91
CA ARG A 534 -8.54 22.52 -47.08
C ARG A 534 -8.27 21.22 -47.82
N ILE A 535 -7.40 21.28 -48.82
CA ILE A 535 -6.97 20.14 -49.61
C ILE A 535 -5.61 19.66 -49.07
N THR A 536 -5.52 18.39 -48.73
CA THR A 536 -4.27 17.74 -48.32
C THR A 536 -3.39 17.36 -49.53
N PRO A 537 -2.08 17.09 -49.37
CA PRO A 537 -1.22 16.70 -50.50
C PRO A 537 -1.63 15.38 -51.16
N CYS A 538 -2.41 14.55 -50.46
CA CYS A 538 -3.05 13.34 -50.99
C CYS A 538 -4.45 13.58 -51.56
N HIS A 539 -4.81 14.84 -51.86
CA HIS A 539 -6.07 15.28 -52.47
C HIS A 539 -7.37 14.99 -51.69
N HIS A 540 -7.29 14.70 -50.38
CA HIS A 540 -8.46 14.58 -49.51
C HIS A 540 -8.91 15.93 -48.94
N TYR A 541 -10.24 16.13 -48.83
CA TYR A 541 -10.90 17.37 -48.43
C TYR A 541 -11.38 17.37 -46.97
N PHE A 542 -11.11 18.45 -46.23
CA PHE A 542 -11.55 18.61 -44.84
C PHE A 542 -11.85 20.08 -44.49
N HIS A 543 -12.73 20.34 -43.51
CA HIS A 543 -12.82 21.71 -42.96
C HIS A 543 -11.50 22.09 -42.28
N ALA A 544 -11.11 23.36 -42.39
CA ALA A 544 -9.85 23.85 -41.83
C ALA A 544 -9.74 23.70 -40.30
N LEU A 545 -10.87 23.65 -39.58
CA LEU A 545 -10.93 23.41 -38.14
C LEU A 545 -10.79 21.92 -37.80
N CYS A 546 -11.52 21.06 -38.50
CA CYS A 546 -11.51 19.61 -38.28
C CYS A 546 -10.11 19.00 -38.51
N LEU A 547 -9.48 19.34 -39.65
CA LEU A 547 -8.12 18.90 -39.95
C LEU A 547 -7.09 19.44 -38.94
N ARG A 548 -7.34 20.63 -38.34
CA ARG A 548 -6.45 21.22 -37.33
C ARG A 548 -6.45 20.43 -36.03
N LYS A 549 -7.63 20.02 -35.59
CA LYS A 549 -7.80 19.19 -34.40
C LYS A 549 -7.12 17.84 -34.58
N TRP A 550 -7.25 17.22 -35.75
CA TRP A 550 -6.53 16.00 -36.11
C TRP A 550 -5.00 16.17 -36.08
N LEU A 551 -4.50 17.20 -36.79
CA LEU A 551 -3.06 17.46 -36.91
C LEU A 551 -2.36 17.88 -35.59
N TYR A 552 -3.12 18.14 -34.52
CA TYR A 552 -2.56 18.28 -33.17
C TYR A 552 -2.13 16.95 -32.53
N ILE A 553 -2.71 15.83 -32.98
CA ILE A 553 -2.51 14.49 -32.41
C ILE A 553 -1.60 13.66 -33.32
N GLN A 554 -1.97 13.51 -34.59
CA GLN A 554 -1.20 12.75 -35.59
C GLN A 554 -0.81 13.66 -36.76
N ASP A 555 0.36 13.43 -37.38
CA ASP A 555 0.86 14.28 -38.46
C ASP A 555 0.42 13.81 -39.88
N THR A 556 -0.55 12.90 -39.90
CA THR A 556 -1.05 12.11 -41.03
C THR A 556 -2.44 12.55 -41.51
N CYS A 557 -2.82 12.15 -42.71
CA CYS A 557 -4.17 12.34 -43.24
C CYS A 557 -5.16 11.33 -42.64
N PRO A 558 -6.34 11.75 -42.13
CA PRO A 558 -7.35 10.84 -41.55
C PRO A 558 -7.86 9.73 -42.47
N MET A 559 -7.81 9.91 -43.80
CA MET A 559 -8.37 8.94 -44.75
C MET A 559 -7.36 7.91 -45.27
N CYS A 560 -6.09 8.29 -45.43
CA CYS A 560 -5.06 7.43 -46.04
C CYS A 560 -3.78 7.25 -45.20
N HIS A 561 -3.73 7.84 -44.00
CA HIS A 561 -2.60 7.85 -43.07
C HIS A 561 -1.26 8.38 -43.63
N GLN A 562 -1.24 8.91 -44.86
CA GLN A 562 -0.05 9.55 -45.44
C GLN A 562 0.29 10.84 -44.66
N ARG A 563 1.58 11.04 -44.34
CA ARG A 563 2.05 12.26 -43.67
C ARG A 563 1.71 13.52 -44.46
N VAL A 564 1.11 14.50 -43.77
CA VAL A 564 0.83 15.82 -44.35
C VAL A 564 2.10 16.65 -44.24
N TYR A 565 2.94 16.66 -45.27
CA TYR A 565 4.13 17.51 -45.35
C TYR A 565 3.78 18.91 -45.90
N VAL A 566 4.67 19.87 -45.65
CA VAL A 566 4.70 21.13 -46.37
C VAL A 566 5.69 20.95 -47.51
N GLU A 567 5.29 21.27 -48.74
CA GLU A 567 6.22 21.32 -49.88
C GLU A 567 7.08 22.59 -49.78
N GLU A 568 8.16 22.53 -49.00
CA GLU A 568 9.29 23.45 -49.16
C GLU A 568 10.06 23.07 -50.44
N GLU A 569 9.56 23.53 -51.59
CA GLU A 569 10.20 23.56 -52.92
C GLU A 569 11.30 22.51 -53.22
N THR A 570 11.05 21.22 -52.96
CA THR A 570 11.99 20.13 -53.30
C THR A 570 11.96 19.82 -54.80
N ARG A 571 12.36 20.78 -55.64
CA ARG A 571 12.59 20.57 -57.08
C ARG A 571 13.88 19.79 -57.38
N ASP A 572 14.83 19.73 -56.45
CA ASP A 572 16.18 19.22 -56.72
C ASP A 572 16.35 17.70 -56.54
N ARG A 573 15.39 16.99 -55.92
CA ARG A 573 15.50 15.52 -55.69
C ARG A 573 14.95 14.63 -56.82
N ALA A 574 14.30 15.20 -57.83
CA ALA A 574 13.71 14.46 -58.95
C ALA A 574 14.57 14.43 -60.24
N ALA A 575 15.73 15.09 -60.24
CA ALA A 575 16.53 15.29 -61.47
C ALA A 575 17.60 14.20 -61.75
N PHE A 576 17.88 13.29 -60.81
CA PHE A 576 18.95 12.29 -60.93
C PHE A 576 18.44 10.84 -60.79
N SER A 577 17.48 10.44 -61.63
CA SER A 577 17.27 9.02 -61.96
C SER A 577 16.57 8.83 -63.30
N ASN A 578 17.34 8.89 -64.39
CA ASN A 578 17.03 8.18 -65.63
C ASN A 578 18.21 8.23 -66.64
N ASN A 579 18.96 7.12 -66.76
CA ASN A 579 19.06 6.41 -68.04
C ASN A 579 19.88 5.10 -67.93
N ASN A 580 19.21 3.99 -68.27
CA ASN A 580 19.68 2.79 -68.98
C ASN A 580 21.11 2.23 -68.76
N GLY A 581 21.16 1.05 -68.13
CA GLY A 581 21.22 -0.19 -68.92
C GLY A 581 22.55 -0.94 -69.11
N VAL A 582 22.51 -2.24 -68.76
CA VAL A 582 23.33 -3.37 -69.27
C VAL A 582 24.78 -3.51 -68.77
N GLY A 583 25.07 -4.66 -68.10
CA GLY A 583 26.32 -5.42 -68.35
C GLY A 583 27.29 -5.74 -67.19
N ALA A 584 27.31 -7.01 -66.80
CA ALA A 584 28.48 -7.83 -66.42
C ALA A 584 29.42 -7.50 -65.21
N GLN A 585 29.49 -8.48 -64.30
CA GLN A 585 30.69 -9.09 -63.67
C GLN A 585 31.78 -8.27 -62.93
N ALA A 586 31.84 -8.55 -61.61
CA ALA A 586 32.99 -9.06 -60.86
C ALA A 586 34.11 -8.14 -60.28
N ALA A 587 34.44 -8.48 -59.01
CA ALA A 587 35.73 -8.37 -58.31
C ALA A 587 36.23 -7.01 -57.76
N GLY A 588 36.43 -6.97 -56.43
CA GLY A 588 37.74 -6.62 -55.87
C GLY A 588 37.86 -5.38 -54.96
N GLY A 589 38.05 -5.63 -53.66
CA GLY A 589 38.98 -4.85 -52.82
C GLY A 589 38.39 -3.74 -51.92
N PRO A 590 39.13 -3.30 -50.87
CA PRO A 590 38.50 -2.79 -49.64
C PRO A 590 38.91 -1.37 -49.22
N GLY A 591 38.16 -0.82 -48.26
CA GLY A 591 38.62 0.21 -47.33
C GLY A 591 38.05 1.62 -47.56
N GLY A 592 37.31 2.13 -46.57
CA GLY A 592 36.83 3.50 -46.53
C GLY A 592 36.66 3.97 -45.08
N LEU A 593 37.53 4.87 -44.65
CA LEU A 593 37.47 5.50 -43.33
C LEU A 593 36.45 6.64 -43.30
N ASN A 594 35.65 6.65 -42.24
CA ASN A 594 35.12 7.79 -41.50
C ASN A 594 34.81 9.08 -42.28
N ASN A 595 33.52 9.38 -42.40
CA ASN A 595 33.04 10.76 -42.35
C ASN A 595 31.66 10.80 -41.68
N GLU A 596 31.63 10.49 -40.37
CA GLU A 596 30.51 10.91 -39.51
C GLU A 596 30.56 12.44 -39.38
N LEU A 597 29.43 13.11 -39.62
CA LEU A 597 28.92 14.23 -38.82
C LEU A 597 27.60 14.75 -39.40
N LEU A 598 26.58 14.86 -38.54
CA LEU A 598 25.26 15.50 -38.74
C LEU A 598 24.16 14.68 -39.45
N GLU A 599 23.73 13.59 -38.83
CA GLU A 599 22.33 13.10 -38.90
C GLU A 599 21.73 12.97 -37.48
N ASP A 600 21.36 14.10 -36.86
CA ASP A 600 20.52 14.10 -35.67
C ASP A 600 19.04 13.85 -36.08
N ASN A 601 18.70 12.59 -36.37
CA ASN A 601 17.32 12.16 -36.61
C ASN A 601 16.79 11.33 -35.42
N ASP A 602 16.51 12.00 -34.30
CA ASP A 602 15.84 11.41 -33.13
C ASP A 602 14.33 11.20 -33.37
N SER A 603 14.00 10.35 -34.35
CA SER A 603 12.70 9.68 -34.43
C SER A 603 12.83 8.30 -33.79
N ILE A 604 12.84 8.26 -32.46
CA ILE A 604 12.68 7.02 -31.70
C ILE A 604 11.25 6.52 -31.95
N GLU A 605 11.11 5.51 -32.81
CA GLU A 605 9.94 4.64 -32.83
C GLU A 605 9.79 3.99 -31.45
N TYR A 606 8.58 4.06 -30.91
CA TYR A 606 8.13 3.22 -29.81
C TYR A 606 7.08 2.29 -30.40
N ASP A 607 7.23 0.99 -30.16
CA ASP A 607 6.24 -0.01 -30.54
C ASP A 607 4.90 0.29 -29.83
N GLU A 608 3.85 0.60 -30.61
CA GLU A 608 2.47 0.71 -30.10
C GLU A 608 1.84 -0.69 -30.01
N ASP A 609 2.26 -1.48 -29.03
CA ASP A 609 1.71 -2.82 -28.74
C ASP A 609 1.34 -2.99 -27.26
N GLU A 610 0.48 -2.11 -26.72
CA GLU A 610 -0.46 -2.48 -25.65
C GLU A 610 -1.63 -1.47 -25.58
N TRP A 611 -2.84 -1.95 -25.20
CA TRP A 611 -4.13 -1.22 -25.14
C TRP A 611 -4.96 -1.06 -26.43
N GLY A 612 -5.08 -2.15 -27.20
CA GLY A 612 -6.21 -2.36 -28.11
C GLY A 612 -7.39 -3.05 -27.39
N THR A 613 -8.58 -2.45 -27.43
CA THR A 613 -9.82 -3.03 -26.87
C THR A 613 -10.28 -4.28 -27.66
N GLN A 614 -10.48 -5.41 -26.98
CA GLN A 614 -11.00 -6.63 -27.60
C GLN A 614 -12.43 -6.97 -27.13
N ASN A 615 -13.42 -6.68 -28.00
CA ASN A 615 -14.76 -7.28 -27.89
C ASN A 615 -14.70 -8.72 -28.43
N GLY A 616 -15.32 -9.68 -27.73
CA GLY A 616 -14.91 -11.09 -27.82
C GLY A 616 -15.84 -12.08 -28.54
N SER A 617 -15.23 -13.23 -28.87
CA SER A 617 -15.77 -14.58 -29.16
C SER A 617 -14.57 -15.55 -29.23
N THR A 618 -14.60 -16.86 -28.95
CA THR A 618 -15.61 -17.79 -28.40
C THR A 618 -14.83 -18.91 -27.64
N PRO A 619 -15.45 -19.78 -26.81
CA PRO A 619 -14.70 -20.58 -25.81
C PRO A 619 -14.06 -21.85 -26.37
N ILE A 620 -12.86 -22.20 -25.87
CA ILE A 620 -12.20 -23.49 -26.06
C ILE A 620 -11.64 -23.97 -24.71
N GLU A 621 -12.30 -25.01 -24.20
CA GLU A 621 -11.82 -26.22 -23.50
C GLU A 621 -10.64 -26.15 -22.50
N GLU A 622 -10.94 -26.59 -21.27
CA GLU A 622 -9.97 -26.87 -20.20
C GLU A 622 -9.46 -28.32 -20.32
N ASP A 623 -8.17 -28.52 -20.58
CA ASP A 623 -7.54 -29.84 -20.51
C ASP A 623 -7.48 -30.35 -19.05
N TYR A 624 -8.24 -31.42 -18.78
CA TYR A 624 -8.17 -32.18 -17.53
C TYR A 624 -6.95 -33.11 -17.55
N ILE A 625 -6.02 -32.92 -16.60
CA ILE A 625 -5.05 -33.96 -16.26
C ILE A 625 -5.75 -35.00 -15.38
N ASN A 626 -6.18 -36.10 -15.98
CA ASN A 626 -6.51 -37.33 -15.25
C ASN A 626 -5.21 -38.02 -14.82
N ASP A 627 -5.09 -38.28 -13.51
CA ASP A 627 -4.03 -39.10 -12.92
C ASP A 627 -4.71 -40.37 -12.36
N ASP A 628 -5.15 -41.25 -13.26
CA ASP A 628 -5.77 -42.53 -12.91
C ASP A 628 -4.68 -43.53 -12.52
N THR A 629 -4.52 -43.77 -11.22
CA THR A 629 -3.69 -44.84 -10.69
C THR A 629 -4.30 -46.20 -11.02
N ASP A 630 -3.68 -46.91 -11.95
CA ASP A 630 -4.05 -48.30 -12.28
C ASP A 630 -3.79 -49.25 -11.09
N SER A 631 -4.68 -50.21 -10.86
CA SER A 631 -4.68 -51.04 -9.64
C SER A 631 -5.14 -52.50 -9.86
N THR A 632 -4.33 -53.24 -10.62
CA THR A 632 -4.32 -54.71 -10.83
C THR A 632 -3.02 -55.03 -11.56
N GLU A 633 -2.25 -56.11 -11.37
CA GLU A 633 -2.28 -57.33 -10.53
C GLU A 633 -0.81 -57.79 -10.32
N ASP A 634 -0.44 -58.21 -9.08
CA ASP A 634 0.54 -59.27 -8.70
C ASP A 634 0.92 -59.20 -7.20
#